data_AF-G5C0M1-F1
#
_entry.id   AF-G5C0M1-F1
#
_cell.length_a   1.000
_cell.length_b   1.000
_cell.length_c   1.000
_cell.angle_alpha   90.00
_cell.angle_beta   90.00
_cell.angle_gamma   90.00
#
_symmetry.space_group_name_H-M   'P 1'
#
loop_
_entity.id
_entity.type
_entity.pdbx_description
1 polymer ?
#
loop_
_entity_poly.entity_id
_entity_poly.type
_entity_poly.pdbx_seq_one_letter_code
_entity_poly.pdbx_strand_id
1 'polypeptide(L)'
;MPKAPKGKRTEKKIIHPYSRKAAQIIREAQKQEKKEKLKNEKALHLNLTGKKLQWFQNELDPPKMKYSKKDACELIEKYLKQFSSELEQIELHNSIKDKQGRCHQAREMVIKQTMEPEGQQYEAYGLEIPDILHASSLKTFREWDLELKKLPNIKMRKLCENDAIAKKHKKKTQNLTIDKDLGQLELKGKSSDSDEEMTPVA
;
A
#
# COMPACT_ATOMS: atom_id res chain seq x y z
N MET A 1 -62.93 -37.53 2.67
CA MET A 1 -61.48 -37.40 2.98
C MET A 1 -60.69 -37.47 1.68
N PRO A 2 -59.85 -36.48 1.31
CA PRO A 2 -59.06 -36.58 0.08
C PRO A 2 -57.80 -37.43 0.32
N LYS A 3 -57.47 -38.30 -0.65
CA LYS A 3 -56.31 -39.21 -0.59
C LYS A 3 -55.00 -38.44 -0.75
N ALA A 4 -54.01 -38.75 0.09
CA ALA A 4 -52.68 -38.16 0.06
C ALA A 4 -51.95 -38.44 -1.27
N PRO A 5 -51.23 -37.45 -1.85
CA PRO A 5 -50.48 -37.65 -3.09
C PRO A 5 -49.28 -38.55 -2.84
N LYS A 6 -49.23 -39.69 -3.53
CA LYS A 6 -48.09 -40.62 -3.54
C LYS A 6 -46.85 -39.89 -4.06
N GLY A 7 -45.87 -39.68 -3.19
CA GLY A 7 -44.57 -39.11 -3.54
C GLY A 7 -43.86 -39.99 -4.57
N LYS A 8 -43.90 -39.59 -5.85
CA LYS A 8 -43.02 -40.16 -6.86
C LYS A 8 -41.60 -39.69 -6.54
N ARG A 9 -40.78 -40.58 -5.98
CA ARG A 9 -39.32 -40.45 -6.02
C ARG A 9 -38.95 -40.42 -7.50
N THR A 10 -38.78 -39.23 -8.07
CA THR A 10 -38.31 -39.11 -9.44
C THR A 10 -36.84 -39.50 -9.44
N GLU A 11 -36.55 -40.72 -9.89
CA GLU A 11 -35.24 -41.10 -10.41
C GLU A 11 -34.73 -39.95 -11.29
N LYS A 12 -33.44 -39.59 -11.16
CA LYS A 12 -32.83 -38.49 -11.91
C LYS A 12 -32.94 -38.83 -13.40
N LYS A 13 -34.00 -38.36 -14.05
CA LYS A 13 -34.26 -38.57 -15.47
C LYS A 13 -33.03 -38.15 -16.24
N ILE A 14 -32.58 -39.00 -17.17
CA ILE A 14 -31.50 -38.68 -18.10
C ILE A 14 -31.94 -37.42 -18.88
N ILE A 15 -31.20 -36.32 -18.72
CA ILE A 15 -31.50 -35.04 -19.34
C ILE A 15 -30.69 -34.97 -20.63
N HIS A 16 -31.36 -34.73 -21.76
CA HIS A 16 -30.67 -34.51 -23.03
C HIS A 16 -29.81 -33.23 -22.96
N PRO A 17 -28.58 -33.22 -23.49
CA PRO A 17 -27.65 -32.09 -23.37
C PRO A 17 -28.21 -30.76 -23.92
N TYR A 18 -29.02 -30.82 -24.98
CA TYR A 18 -29.66 -29.63 -25.58
C TYR A 18 -31.05 -29.29 -24.98
N SER A 19 -31.47 -29.95 -23.89
CA SER A 19 -32.74 -29.65 -23.24
C SER A 19 -32.69 -28.32 -22.50
N ARG A 20 -33.84 -27.63 -22.38
CA ARG A 20 -33.99 -26.43 -21.52
C ARG A 20 -33.52 -26.69 -20.09
N LYS A 21 -33.77 -27.90 -19.57
CA LYS A 21 -33.36 -28.29 -18.22
C LYS A 21 -31.83 -28.43 -18.10
N ALA A 22 -31.15 -28.94 -19.13
CA ALA A 22 -29.69 -28.97 -19.19
C ALA A 22 -29.11 -27.55 -19.27
N ALA A 23 -29.70 -26.68 -20.10
CA ALA A 23 -29.28 -25.28 -20.19
C ALA A 23 -29.43 -24.54 -18.84
N GLN A 24 -30.48 -24.81 -18.06
CA GLN A 24 -30.63 -24.25 -16.70
C GLN A 24 -29.53 -24.73 -15.76
N ILE A 25 -29.25 -26.04 -15.74
CA ILE A 25 -28.18 -26.62 -14.91
C ILE A 25 -26.82 -26.01 -15.27
N ILE A 26 -26.52 -25.85 -16.56
CA ILE A 26 -25.27 -25.23 -17.02
C ILE A 26 -25.17 -23.78 -16.53
N ARG A 27 -26.24 -22.99 -16.65
CA ARG A 27 -26.26 -21.59 -16.17
C ARG A 27 -26.05 -21.51 -14.66
N GLU A 28 -26.69 -22.39 -13.89
CA GLU A 28 -26.51 -22.45 -12.44
C GLU A 28 -25.07 -22.84 -12.08
N ALA A 29 -24.50 -23.85 -12.75
CA ALA A 29 -23.11 -24.25 -12.56
C ALA A 29 -22.13 -23.10 -12.86
N GLN A 30 -22.29 -22.43 -14.00
CA GLN A 30 -21.46 -21.26 -14.36
C GLN A 30 -21.60 -20.11 -13.34
N LYS A 31 -22.80 -19.88 -12.81
CA LYS A 31 -23.03 -18.87 -11.77
C LYS A 31 -22.29 -19.23 -10.48
N GLN A 32 -22.34 -20.49 -10.06
CA GLN A 32 -21.59 -20.96 -8.89
C GLN A 32 -20.09 -20.89 -9.12
N GLU A 33 -19.61 -21.29 -10.29
CA GLU A 33 -18.20 -21.22 -10.65
C GLU A 33 -17.66 -19.78 -10.56
N LYS A 34 -18.39 -18.81 -11.11
CA LYS A 34 -18.05 -17.38 -10.99
C LYS A 34 -18.03 -16.92 -9.53
N LYS A 35 -19.00 -17.36 -8.73
CA LYS A 35 -19.08 -17.02 -7.30
C LYS A 35 -17.89 -17.60 -6.52
N GLU A 36 -17.53 -18.86 -6.76
CA GLU A 36 -16.37 -19.50 -6.12
C GLU A 36 -15.06 -18.85 -6.59
N LYS A 37 -14.92 -18.50 -7.87
CA LYS A 37 -13.77 -17.73 -8.38
C LYS A 37 -13.56 -16.42 -7.62
N LEU A 38 -14.62 -15.62 -7.47
CA LEU A 38 -14.55 -14.36 -6.71
C LEU A 38 -14.20 -14.57 -5.23
N LYS A 39 -14.68 -15.65 -4.61
CA LYS A 39 -14.31 -15.99 -3.23
C LYS A 39 -12.83 -16.37 -3.14
N ASN A 40 -12.37 -17.17 -4.09
CA ASN A 40 -10.98 -17.63 -4.14
C ASN A 40 -10.03 -16.46 -4.38
N GLU A 41 -10.35 -15.53 -5.29
CA GLU A 41 -9.57 -14.31 -5.51
C GLU A 41 -9.47 -13.45 -4.25
N LYS A 42 -10.59 -13.24 -3.55
CA LYS A 42 -10.60 -12.50 -2.28
C LYS A 42 -9.79 -13.21 -1.19
N ALA A 43 -9.90 -14.53 -1.10
CA ALA A 43 -9.13 -15.33 -0.16
C ALA A 43 -7.63 -15.29 -0.49
N LEU A 44 -7.26 -15.35 -1.77
CA LEU A 44 -5.88 -15.22 -2.22
C LEU A 44 -5.31 -13.85 -1.87
N HIS A 45 -6.04 -12.77 -2.14
CA HIS A 45 -5.63 -11.42 -1.76
C HIS A 45 -5.41 -11.31 -0.24
N LEU A 46 -6.36 -11.78 0.55
CA LEU A 46 -6.26 -11.76 2.02
C LEU A 46 -5.07 -12.58 2.53
N ASN A 47 -4.82 -13.75 1.93
CA ASN A 47 -3.67 -14.59 2.25
C ASN A 47 -2.33 -13.91 1.90
N LEU A 48 -2.25 -13.22 0.75
CA LEU A 48 -1.04 -12.49 0.36
C LEU A 48 -0.76 -11.34 1.34
N THR A 49 -1.78 -10.57 1.71
CA THR A 49 -1.66 -9.53 2.73
C THR A 49 -1.22 -10.15 4.07
N GLY A 50 -1.82 -11.26 4.50
CA GLY A 50 -1.44 -11.95 5.72
C GLY A 50 0.02 -12.39 5.74
N LYS A 51 0.51 -12.99 4.65
CA LYS A 51 1.92 -13.40 4.51
C LYS A 51 2.88 -12.21 4.55
N LYS A 52 2.52 -11.11 3.87
CA LYS A 52 3.30 -9.87 3.90
C LYS A 52 3.42 -9.34 5.33
N LEU A 53 2.30 -9.28 6.05
CA LEU A 53 2.28 -8.84 7.44
C LEU A 53 3.05 -9.76 8.37
N GLN A 54 2.94 -11.08 8.17
CA GLN A 54 3.70 -12.05 8.92
C GLN A 54 5.21 -11.84 8.78
N TRP A 55 5.68 -11.54 7.55
CA TRP A 55 7.08 -11.21 7.33
C TRP A 55 7.50 -10.00 8.16
N PHE A 56 6.71 -8.91 8.12
CA PHE A 56 7.00 -7.72 8.92
C PHE A 56 7.02 -8.04 10.41
N GLN A 57 6.06 -8.82 10.92
CA GLN A 57 6.00 -9.20 12.34
C GLN A 57 7.25 -9.96 12.79
N ASN A 58 7.78 -10.87 11.95
CA ASN A 58 8.97 -11.65 12.26
C ASN A 58 10.26 -10.82 12.26
N GLU A 59 10.35 -9.79 11.41
CA GLU A 59 11.53 -8.90 11.32
C GLU A 59 11.51 -7.78 12.39
N LEU A 60 10.44 -7.66 13.19
CA LEU A 60 10.38 -6.68 14.26
C LEU A 60 11.27 -7.06 15.45
N ASP A 61 12.21 -6.17 15.78
CA ASP A 61 12.99 -6.22 17.02
C ASP A 61 12.10 -6.27 18.27
N PRO A 62 12.14 -7.34 19.08
CA PRO A 62 11.34 -7.46 20.30
C PRO A 62 11.49 -6.29 21.31
N PRO A 63 12.68 -5.72 21.55
CA PRO A 63 12.83 -4.68 22.57
C PRO A 63 12.39 -3.27 22.13
N LYS A 64 12.24 -3.00 20.83
CA LYS A 64 11.96 -1.64 20.34
C LYS A 64 10.50 -1.24 20.57
N MET A 65 10.25 -0.13 21.26
CA MET A 65 8.87 0.35 21.55
C MET A 65 8.31 1.29 20.47
N LYS A 66 9.17 1.84 19.61
CA LYS A 66 8.81 2.75 18.52
C LYS A 66 9.85 2.65 17.42
N TYR A 67 9.41 2.78 16.17
CA TYR A 67 10.29 2.89 15.00
C TYR A 67 10.37 4.33 14.54
N SER A 68 11.55 4.75 14.11
CA SER A 68 11.69 5.97 13.32
C SER A 68 11.17 5.75 11.90
N LYS A 69 10.90 6.84 11.18
CA LYS A 69 10.60 6.75 9.74
C LYS A 69 11.74 6.10 8.96
N LYS A 70 12.99 6.36 9.36
CA LYS A 70 14.19 5.75 8.77
C LYS A 70 14.19 4.23 8.97
N ASP A 71 14.05 3.79 10.21
CA ASP A 71 13.98 2.36 10.55
C ASP A 71 12.85 1.64 9.79
N ALA A 72 11.71 2.32 9.60
CA ALA A 72 10.60 1.77 8.84
C ALA A 72 10.91 1.63 7.34
N CYS A 73 11.64 2.58 6.76
CA CYS A 73 12.13 2.49 5.38
C CYS A 73 13.18 1.37 5.24
N GLU A 74 14.10 1.25 6.19
CA GLU A 74 15.09 0.16 6.22
C GLU A 74 14.42 -1.21 6.29
N LEU A 75 13.34 -1.36 7.08
CA LEU A 75 12.54 -2.58 7.11
C LEU A 75 11.88 -2.89 5.76
N ILE A 76 11.38 -1.87 5.06
CA ILE A 76 10.81 -2.04 3.71
C ILE A 76 11.90 -2.46 2.72
N GLU A 77 13.09 -1.87 2.78
CA GLU A 77 14.19 -2.26 1.91
C GLU A 77 14.63 -3.71 2.15
N LYS A 78 14.69 -4.14 3.41
CA LYS A 78 14.94 -5.55 3.75
C LYS A 78 13.86 -6.47 3.16
N TYR A 79 12.60 -6.07 3.23
CA TYR A 79 11.48 -6.81 2.65
C TYR A 79 11.64 -6.98 1.14
N LEU A 80 11.93 -5.89 0.43
CA LEU A 80 12.13 -5.91 -1.02
C LEU A 80 13.35 -6.74 -1.44
N LYS A 81 14.39 -6.79 -0.60
CA LYS A 81 15.62 -7.55 -0.83
C LYS A 81 15.56 -9.00 -0.35
N GLN A 82 14.43 -9.48 0.20
CA GLN A 82 14.34 -10.83 0.80
C GLN A 82 14.71 -11.97 -0.17
N PHE A 83 14.54 -11.79 -1.48
CA PHE A 83 14.86 -12.79 -2.51
C PHE A 83 16.15 -12.48 -3.28
N SER A 84 16.93 -11.47 -2.88
CA SER A 84 18.14 -11.08 -3.62
C SER A 84 19.17 -12.22 -3.66
N SER A 85 19.35 -12.93 -2.55
CA SER A 85 20.25 -14.09 -2.47
C SER A 85 19.77 -15.27 -3.32
N GLU A 86 18.46 -15.52 -3.37
CA GLU A 86 17.88 -16.59 -4.21
C GLU A 86 18.08 -16.26 -5.71
N LEU A 87 17.87 -15.00 -6.10
CA LEU A 87 18.10 -14.56 -7.48
C LEU A 87 19.58 -14.63 -7.87
N GLU A 88 20.49 -14.20 -7.00
CA GLU A 88 21.93 -14.29 -7.21
C GLU A 88 22.39 -15.75 -7.36
N GLN A 89 21.85 -16.66 -6.55
CA GLN A 89 22.14 -18.09 -6.67
C GLN A 89 21.66 -18.68 -8.01
N ILE A 90 20.48 -18.27 -8.49
CA ILE A 90 19.95 -18.69 -9.80
C ILE A 90 20.82 -18.14 -10.92
N GLU A 91 21.25 -16.89 -10.83
CA GLU A 91 22.13 -16.26 -11.81
C GLU A 91 23.49 -16.97 -11.90
N LEU A 92 24.11 -17.25 -10.74
CA LEU A 92 25.39 -17.95 -10.66
C LEU A 92 25.30 -19.38 -11.20
N HIS A 93 24.22 -20.10 -10.90
CA HIS A 93 24.03 -21.46 -11.43
C HIS A 93 23.91 -21.46 -12.95
N ASN A 94 23.19 -20.48 -13.48
CA ASN A 94 23.00 -20.33 -14.92
C ASN A 94 24.28 -19.91 -15.64
N SER A 95 25.09 -19.02 -15.07
CA SER A 95 26.36 -18.57 -15.69
C SER A 95 27.43 -19.66 -15.78
N ILE A 96 27.35 -20.69 -14.93
CA ILE A 96 28.28 -21.84 -14.95
C ILE A 96 27.85 -22.90 -15.99
N LYS A 97 26.56 -22.98 -16.33
CA LYS A 97 25.96 -24.08 -17.11
C LYS A 97 25.46 -23.67 -18.49
N ASP A 98 26.16 -22.75 -19.17
CA ASP A 98 25.76 -22.20 -20.47
C ASP A 98 25.40 -23.25 -21.55
N LYS A 99 25.95 -24.47 -21.47
CA LYS A 99 25.66 -25.56 -22.43
C LYS A 99 24.40 -26.38 -22.13
N GLN A 100 23.81 -26.27 -20.93
CA GLN A 100 22.67 -27.10 -20.48
C GLN A 100 21.31 -26.37 -20.43
N GLY A 101 21.24 -25.14 -20.95
CA GLY A 101 20.00 -24.35 -20.97
C GLY A 101 19.67 -23.73 -19.60
N ARG A 102 18.85 -22.67 -19.61
CA ARG A 102 18.54 -21.88 -18.40
C ARG A 102 17.71 -22.69 -17.41
N CYS A 103 18.23 -22.88 -16.21
CA CYS A 103 17.52 -23.50 -15.09
C CYS A 103 16.73 -22.46 -14.29
N HIS A 104 15.69 -22.91 -13.58
CA HIS A 104 14.92 -22.11 -12.62
C HIS A 104 14.18 -20.87 -13.17
N GLN A 105 14.00 -20.77 -14.49
CA GLN A 105 13.34 -19.63 -15.13
C GLN A 105 11.93 -19.35 -14.57
N ALA A 106 11.13 -20.40 -14.33
CA ALA A 106 9.77 -20.23 -13.79
C ALA A 106 9.77 -19.59 -12.39
N ARG A 107 10.71 -20.00 -11.52
CA ARG A 107 10.83 -19.46 -10.15
C ARG A 107 11.35 -18.03 -10.16
N GLU A 108 12.40 -17.77 -10.95
CA GLU A 108 12.96 -16.44 -11.15
C GLU A 108 11.89 -15.45 -11.64
N MET A 109 11.09 -15.86 -12.63
CA MET A 109 10.02 -15.04 -13.18
C MET A 109 8.94 -14.74 -12.13
N VAL A 110 8.52 -15.72 -11.33
CA VAL A 110 7.54 -15.52 -10.26
C VAL A 110 8.05 -14.53 -9.21
N ILE A 111 9.32 -14.64 -8.80
CA ILE A 111 9.93 -13.70 -7.85
C ILE A 111 9.92 -12.28 -8.41
N LYS A 112 10.43 -12.11 -9.64
CA LYS A 112 10.50 -10.80 -10.32
C LYS A 112 9.11 -10.19 -10.46
N GLN A 113 8.13 -10.95 -10.97
CA GLN A 113 6.74 -10.50 -11.14
C GLN A 113 6.06 -10.12 -9.82
N THR A 114 6.44 -10.76 -8.70
CA THR A 114 5.84 -10.47 -7.40
C THR A 114 6.48 -9.24 -6.75
N MET A 115 7.81 -9.08 -6.83
CA MET A 115 8.56 -8.02 -6.14
C MET A 115 8.64 -6.72 -6.93
N GLU A 116 8.67 -6.78 -8.26
CA GLU A 116 8.79 -5.58 -9.12
C GLU A 116 7.66 -4.57 -8.89
N PRO A 117 6.36 -4.98 -8.82
CA PRO A 117 5.30 -4.04 -8.51
C PRO A 117 5.50 -3.41 -7.13
N GLU A 118 5.86 -4.18 -6.10
CA GLU A 118 6.04 -3.63 -4.76
C GLU A 118 7.18 -2.61 -4.68
N GLY A 119 8.27 -2.84 -5.43
CA GLY A 119 9.38 -1.88 -5.57
C GLY A 119 8.95 -0.59 -6.25
N GLN A 120 8.28 -0.70 -7.40
CA GLN A 120 7.75 0.48 -8.11
C GLN A 120 6.76 1.28 -7.26
N GLN A 121 5.92 0.59 -6.46
CA GLN A 121 4.99 1.22 -5.55
C GLN A 121 5.70 1.99 -4.44
N TYR A 122 6.77 1.42 -3.86
CA TYR A 122 7.56 2.06 -2.81
C TYR A 122 8.22 3.35 -3.28
N GLU A 123 8.75 3.35 -4.51
CA GLU A 123 9.37 4.53 -5.13
C GLU A 123 8.31 5.58 -5.50
N ALA A 124 7.18 5.17 -6.10
CA ALA A 124 6.21 6.10 -6.67
C ALA A 124 5.26 6.74 -5.63
N TYR A 125 4.51 5.94 -4.88
CA TYR A 125 3.42 6.44 -4.01
C TYR A 125 3.52 5.97 -2.55
N GLY A 126 4.39 5.00 -2.28
CA GLY A 126 4.63 4.40 -0.99
C GLY A 126 3.99 3.04 -0.79
N LEU A 127 4.76 2.11 -0.23
CA LEU A 127 4.33 0.77 0.08
C LEU A 127 3.46 0.78 1.35
N GLU A 128 2.34 0.05 1.31
CA GLU A 128 1.45 -0.08 2.46
C GLU A 128 2.01 -1.11 3.45
N ILE A 129 2.29 -0.65 4.66
CA ILE A 129 2.83 -1.45 5.78
C ILE A 129 2.04 -1.19 7.07
N PRO A 130 2.14 -2.06 8.08
CA PRO A 130 1.64 -1.79 9.42
C PRO A 130 2.23 -0.50 9.98
N ASP A 131 1.40 0.24 10.71
CA ASP A 131 1.83 1.43 11.42
C ASP A 131 2.71 1.06 12.62
N ILE A 132 4.01 0.97 12.36
CA ILE A 132 5.06 0.69 13.36
C ILE A 132 5.62 1.96 14.03
N LEU A 133 5.19 3.14 13.57
CA LEU A 133 5.64 4.44 14.08
C LEU A 133 4.94 4.80 15.40
N HIS A 134 3.70 4.34 15.59
CA HIS A 134 2.93 4.55 16.80
C HIS A 134 2.98 3.33 17.72
N ALA A 135 3.34 3.55 18.99
CA ALA A 135 3.51 2.46 19.97
C ALA A 135 2.22 1.65 20.21
N SER A 136 1.04 2.28 20.18
CA SER A 136 -0.24 1.58 20.34
C SER A 136 -0.53 0.63 19.17
N SER A 137 -0.28 1.11 17.94
CA SER A 137 -0.45 0.33 16.71
C SER A 137 0.55 -0.83 16.67
N LEU A 138 1.80 -0.57 17.08
CA LEU A 138 2.87 -1.56 17.16
C LEU A 138 2.54 -2.69 18.16
N LYS A 139 2.00 -2.37 19.34
CA LYS A 139 1.54 -3.39 20.30
C LYS A 139 0.46 -4.28 19.72
N THR A 140 -0.56 -3.68 19.11
CA THR A 140 -1.65 -4.40 18.44
C THR A 140 -1.12 -5.31 17.33
N PHE A 141 -0.13 -4.84 16.58
CA PHE A 141 0.50 -5.59 15.51
C PHE A 141 1.39 -6.74 16.03
N ARG A 142 2.04 -6.58 17.17
CA ARG A 142 2.84 -7.65 17.81
C ARG A 142 1.98 -8.78 18.35
N GLU A 143 0.89 -8.42 19.03
CA GLU A 143 -0.08 -9.36 19.61
C GLU A 143 -1.01 -9.98 18.55
N TRP A 144 -0.80 -9.66 17.28
CA TRP A 144 -1.61 -10.22 16.21
C TRP A 144 -1.26 -11.69 15.97
N ASP A 145 -2.21 -12.59 16.24
CA ASP A 145 -2.06 -14.06 16.14
C ASP A 145 -2.08 -14.60 14.69
N LEU A 146 -1.71 -13.79 13.69
CA LEU A 146 -1.81 -14.15 12.25
C LEU A 146 -3.24 -14.44 11.76
N GLU A 147 -4.25 -14.18 12.58
CA GLU A 147 -5.64 -14.37 12.21
C GLU A 147 -6.08 -13.32 11.18
N LEU A 148 -6.42 -13.77 9.98
CA LEU A 148 -6.85 -12.91 8.88
C LEU A 148 -8.12 -12.10 9.18
N LYS A 149 -8.96 -12.56 10.12
CA LYS A 149 -10.17 -11.84 10.57
C LYS A 149 -9.84 -10.56 11.35
N LYS A 150 -8.66 -10.51 12.00
CA LYS A 150 -8.21 -9.36 12.79
C LYS A 150 -7.46 -8.33 11.93
N LEU A 151 -7.25 -8.58 10.63
CA LEU A 151 -6.59 -7.64 9.71
C LEU A 151 -7.20 -6.24 9.69
N PRO A 152 -8.53 -6.05 9.71
CA PRO A 152 -9.13 -4.71 9.72
C PRO A 152 -8.79 -3.87 10.96
N ASN A 153 -8.36 -4.52 12.06
CA ASN A 153 -7.97 -3.83 13.29
C ASN A 153 -6.53 -3.30 13.22
N ILE A 154 -5.71 -3.80 12.30
CA ILE A 154 -4.33 -3.36 12.12
C ILE A 154 -4.35 -2.06 11.32
N LYS A 155 -3.76 -1.01 11.90
CA LYS A 155 -3.60 0.26 11.20
C LYS A 155 -2.51 0.12 10.16
N MET A 156 -2.86 0.43 8.92
CA MET A 156 -1.92 0.46 7.80
C MET A 156 -1.49 1.90 7.49
N ARG A 157 -0.27 2.06 7.00
CA ARG A 157 0.33 3.34 6.61
C ARG A 157 1.17 3.14 5.35
N LYS A 158 1.10 4.11 4.44
CA LYS A 158 1.97 4.15 3.25
C LYS A 158 3.26 4.88 3.59
N LEU A 159 4.39 4.28 3.25
CA LEU A 159 5.72 4.90 3.35
C LEU A 159 6.44 4.83 2.01
N CYS A 160 7.08 5.92 1.62
CA CYS A 160 7.87 5.99 0.40
C CYS A 160 9.36 6.13 0.72
N GLU A 161 10.20 5.86 -0.27
CA GLU A 161 11.66 6.01 -0.14
C GLU A 161 12.07 7.43 0.33
N ASN A 162 11.34 8.45 -0.13
CA ASN A 162 11.55 9.83 0.25
C ASN A 162 11.28 10.13 1.75
N ASP A 163 10.59 9.23 2.48
CA ASP A 163 10.33 9.40 3.92
C ASP A 163 11.55 9.08 4.78
N ALA A 164 12.53 8.34 4.25
CA ALA A 164 13.82 8.09 4.92
C ALA A 164 14.65 9.38 5.01
N ILE A 165 14.53 10.25 4.01
CA ILE A 165 15.25 11.51 3.93
C ILE A 165 14.45 12.55 4.71
N ALA A 166 15.01 13.03 5.82
CA ALA A 166 14.41 14.13 6.57
C ALA A 166 14.29 15.35 5.64
N LYS A 167 13.07 15.63 5.15
CA LYS A 167 12.81 16.85 4.38
C LYS A 167 13.15 18.03 5.27
N LYS A 168 14.24 18.74 4.95
CA LYS A 168 14.54 20.06 5.56
C LYS A 168 13.32 20.93 5.28
N HIS A 169 12.52 21.22 6.30
CA HIS A 169 11.38 22.10 6.16
C HIS A 169 11.88 23.47 5.69
N LYS A 170 11.59 23.85 4.43
CA LYS A 170 11.58 25.26 4.03
C LYS A 170 10.47 25.91 4.85
N LYS A 171 10.83 26.71 5.85
CA LYS A 171 9.90 27.56 6.60
C LYS A 171 9.10 28.38 5.58
N LYS A 172 7.79 28.14 5.49
CA LYS A 172 6.88 29.00 4.74
C LYS A 172 6.77 30.30 5.53
N THR A 173 7.35 31.39 5.02
CA THR A 173 7.07 32.74 5.52
C THR A 173 5.58 33.00 5.32
N GLN A 174 4.81 32.97 6.40
CA GLN A 174 3.45 33.47 6.42
C GLN A 174 3.53 34.99 6.47
N ASN A 175 3.31 35.66 5.34
CA ASN A 175 3.01 37.09 5.34
C ASN A 175 1.60 37.27 5.91
N LEU A 176 1.52 37.66 7.17
CA LEU A 176 0.32 38.22 7.78
C LEU A 176 0.09 39.61 7.16
N THR A 177 -0.89 39.73 6.28
CA THR A 177 -1.51 41.02 5.96
C THR A 177 -2.27 41.49 7.20
N ILE A 178 -1.70 42.46 7.89
CA ILE A 178 -2.37 43.21 8.96
C ILE A 178 -3.12 44.36 8.29
N ASP A 179 -4.44 44.37 8.48
CA ASP A 179 -5.36 45.41 8.07
C ASP A 179 -4.92 46.80 8.55
N LYS A 180 -5.04 47.81 7.68
CA LYS A 180 -5.00 49.23 8.04
C LYS A 180 -6.13 49.96 7.30
N ASP A 181 -7.33 49.81 7.83
CA ASP A 181 -8.44 50.74 7.61
C ASP A 181 -8.71 51.48 8.92
N LEU A 182 -8.26 52.74 9.00
CA LEU A 182 -8.83 53.84 9.81
C LEU A 182 -7.84 55.01 9.86
N GLY A 183 -8.23 56.13 9.25
CA GLY A 183 -7.49 57.40 9.34
C GLY A 183 -8.18 58.51 8.56
N GLN A 184 -9.26 59.04 9.13
CA GLN A 184 -9.95 60.24 8.64
C GLN A 184 -9.04 61.47 8.72
N LEU A 185 -9.11 62.27 7.65
CA LEU A 185 -9.12 63.74 7.57
C LEU A 185 -8.68 64.52 8.82
N GLU A 186 -7.63 65.32 8.68
CA GLU A 186 -7.70 66.77 8.99
C GLU A 186 -6.57 67.55 8.30
N LEU A 187 -6.97 68.61 7.57
CA LEU A 187 -6.14 69.59 6.88
C LEU A 187 -5.97 70.84 7.77
N LYS A 188 -4.73 71.22 8.09
CA LYS A 188 -4.27 72.60 8.39
C LYS A 188 -2.75 72.52 8.61
N GLY A 189 -1.84 73.28 8.00
CA GLY A 189 -1.88 74.53 7.25
C GLY A 189 -0.83 75.49 7.84
N LYS A 190 0.16 75.92 7.01
CA LYS A 190 1.17 77.01 7.21
C LYS A 190 2.36 76.70 8.14
N SER A 191 3.60 77.14 7.92
CA SER A 191 4.27 77.98 6.90
C SER A 191 5.79 78.05 7.20
N SER A 192 6.59 78.38 6.16
CA SER A 192 7.91 79.06 6.17
C SER A 192 9.09 78.38 6.90
N ASP A 193 10.35 78.51 6.54
CA ASP A 193 11.09 79.38 5.61
C ASP A 193 12.50 78.77 5.42
N SER A 194 13.10 78.96 4.23
CA SER A 194 14.51 79.33 3.94
C SER A 194 15.69 78.52 4.57
N ASP A 195 16.93 78.40 4.02
CA ASP A 195 17.70 79.15 3.03
C ASP A 195 18.85 78.29 2.44
N GLU A 196 19.11 78.56 1.16
CA GLU A 196 20.37 78.85 0.45
C GLU A 196 21.63 77.94 0.39
N GLU A 197 22.31 78.21 -0.73
CA GLU A 197 23.32 77.48 -1.50
C GLU A 197 24.72 77.34 -0.88
N MET A 198 25.41 76.35 -1.44
CA MET A 198 26.85 76.09 -1.35
C MET A 198 27.67 77.19 -2.04
N THR A 199 28.66 77.75 -1.33
CA THR A 199 29.71 78.60 -1.92
C THR A 199 30.91 77.80 -2.45
N PRO A 200 31.64 78.31 -3.46
CA PRO A 200 32.64 77.55 -4.24
C PRO A 200 34.09 77.67 -3.71
N VAL A 201 34.94 76.74 -4.19
CA VAL A 201 36.40 76.68 -3.99
C VAL A 201 37.09 77.54 -5.07
N ALA A 202 38.14 78.26 -4.68
CA ALA A 202 39.00 79.08 -5.53
C ALA A 202 39.97 78.24 -6.38
#